data_AF-A0A914ZJI3-F1
#
_entry.id   AF-A0A914ZJI3-F1
#
_cell.length_a   1.000
_cell.length_b   1.000
_cell.length_c   1.000
_cell.angle_alpha   90.00
_cell.angle_beta   90.00
_cell.angle_gamma   90.00
#
_symmetry.space_group_name_H-M   'P 1'
#
loop_
_entity.id
_entity.type
_entity.pdbx_description
1 polymer ?
#
loop_
_entity_poly.entity_id
_entity_poly.type
_entity_poly.pdbx_seq_one_letter_code
_entity_poly.pdbx_strand_id
1 'polypeptide(L)'
;MLAEWLLLAASAQIYVTALRETVPAVRVVRFQVDYPNASLVNINKYAKWNAIMRNSVLASLRFVNKHWLICGGSESEKKLNDCGRVQVTGEIIRERYYRINVTFIAERDPIHSTKVDGTSTVFGVMQIGLRGGIFQYTNALKILGKPTSNLGFDEAFFCYRGSTLIDQDKCILCERGKFHNETTGICEPCGRGHYQTRSGRARCESCPHGYTTINLGSTTANDCVVECPAGTYLELSTGHCELCGYMAYQPDRGSTSCRLCPSGTVSVSMNATSLSHCIGNCPPGQRHTPDGDCEPCPVGFFKSPNDVLCRPCDPSTTTEAVGSTSERQCVLPSCPRGFYLNSDFRQCLRCGYGHYQDEVGQKSCKRCPPETTTRKFGATSASECISTNQCATGEHKCHWLAACFDLPDEDNRPLYGCKCQPGFVGSGFECTDVCMNLCLHSAKCIKTSRGEPKCICRPGYRGKRCEFTA
;
A
#
# COMPACT_ATOMS: atom_id res chain seq x y z
N MET A 1 -37.66 -42.60 -41.65
CA MET A 1 -36.69 -41.59 -42.14
C MET A 1 -37.43 -40.27 -42.30
N LEU A 2 -37.47 -39.34 -41.35
CA LEU A 2 -36.39 -38.70 -40.60
C LEU A 2 -36.94 -38.22 -39.24
N ALA A 3 -37.26 -39.16 -38.34
CA ALA A 3 -37.64 -38.89 -36.95
C ALA A 3 -36.56 -39.42 -35.99
N GLU A 4 -35.29 -39.30 -36.39
CA GLU A 4 -34.11 -39.78 -35.65
C GLU A 4 -33.07 -38.68 -35.37
N TRP A 5 -33.37 -37.41 -35.68
CA TRP A 5 -32.42 -36.29 -35.50
C TRP A 5 -32.78 -35.33 -34.35
N LEU A 6 -33.71 -35.69 -33.47
CA LEU A 6 -34.17 -34.82 -32.36
C LEU A 6 -33.97 -35.40 -30.94
N LEU A 7 -33.26 -36.53 -30.80
CA LEU A 7 -33.00 -37.17 -29.49
C LEU A 7 -31.53 -37.14 -29.02
N LEU A 8 -30.65 -36.38 -29.70
CA LEU A 8 -29.23 -36.27 -29.34
C LEU A 8 -28.80 -34.90 -28.78
N ALA A 9 -29.76 -34.07 -28.35
CA ALA A 9 -29.48 -32.73 -27.80
C ALA A 9 -30.07 -32.50 -26.39
N ALA A 10 -30.23 -33.56 -25.60
CA ALA A 10 -30.76 -33.44 -24.23
C ALA A 10 -30.14 -34.49 -23.29
N SER A 11 -28.82 -34.48 -23.12
CA SER A 11 -28.11 -35.07 -21.96
C SER A 11 -26.61 -34.78 -22.03
N ALA A 12 -26.25 -33.53 -22.22
CA ALA A 12 -24.91 -33.05 -21.88
C ALA A 12 -25.04 -32.11 -20.68
N GLN A 13 -25.58 -32.64 -19.57
CA GLN A 13 -25.20 -32.14 -18.25
C GLN A 13 -23.71 -32.51 -18.13
N ILE A 14 -22.85 -31.64 -18.65
CA ILE A 14 -21.42 -31.70 -18.40
C ILE A 14 -21.29 -31.39 -16.90
N TYR A 15 -21.42 -32.44 -16.09
CA TYR A 15 -20.81 -32.49 -14.79
C TYR A 15 -19.31 -32.33 -15.06
N VAL A 16 -18.82 -31.10 -15.01
CA VAL A 16 -17.42 -30.85 -14.69
C VAL A 16 -17.26 -31.24 -13.22
N THR A 17 -17.31 -32.53 -12.94
CA THR A 17 -16.66 -33.06 -11.75
C THR A 17 -15.18 -32.78 -11.98
N ALA A 18 -14.69 -31.68 -11.41
CA ALA A 18 -13.26 -31.49 -11.26
C ALA A 18 -12.71 -32.80 -10.70
N LEU A 19 -11.83 -33.46 -11.47
CA LEU A 19 -11.15 -34.67 -11.03
C LEU A 19 -10.39 -34.30 -9.77
N ARG A 20 -10.94 -34.67 -8.62
CA ARG A 20 -10.35 -34.42 -7.32
C ARG A 20 -9.07 -35.24 -7.23
N GLU A 21 -7.94 -34.56 -7.12
CA GLU A 21 -6.64 -35.22 -6.98
C GLU A 21 -6.61 -36.01 -5.66
N THR A 22 -6.58 -37.33 -5.76
CA THR A 22 -6.45 -38.24 -4.63
C THR A 22 -5.06 -38.85 -4.58
N VAL A 23 -4.51 -38.97 -3.38
CA VAL A 23 -3.25 -39.67 -3.11
C VAL A 23 -3.47 -40.79 -2.09
N PRO A 24 -2.67 -41.87 -2.09
CA PRO A 24 -2.78 -42.93 -1.08
C PRO A 24 -2.56 -42.39 0.34
N ALA A 25 -3.35 -42.85 1.31
CA ALA A 25 -3.13 -42.52 2.71
C ALA A 25 -1.91 -43.26 3.28
N VAL A 26 -1.27 -42.63 4.26
CA VAL A 26 -0.17 -43.26 4.99
C VAL A 26 -0.75 -44.23 6.00
N ARG A 27 -0.55 -45.52 5.76
CA ARG A 27 -0.95 -46.57 6.70
C ARG A 27 0.09 -46.71 7.81
N VAL A 28 -0.36 -46.52 9.04
CA VAL A 28 0.44 -46.72 10.25
C VAL A 28 -0.08 -47.96 10.96
N VAL A 29 0.82 -48.90 11.21
CA VAL A 29 0.53 -50.15 11.90
C VAL A 29 1.15 -50.11 13.28
N ARG A 30 0.36 -50.51 14.28
CA ARG A 30 0.81 -50.73 15.65
C ARG A 30 0.60 -52.18 16.03
N PHE A 31 1.65 -52.83 16.51
CA PHE A 31 1.52 -54.14 17.12
C PHE A 31 1.92 -54.11 18.60
N GLN A 32 1.30 -55.00 19.37
CA GLN A 32 1.43 -55.12 20.80
C GLN A 32 1.87 -56.55 21.14
N VAL A 33 3.02 -56.67 21.80
CA VAL A 33 3.54 -57.96 22.29
C VAL A 33 3.48 -57.96 23.80
N ASP A 34 2.69 -58.88 24.35
CA ASP A 34 2.42 -58.97 25.77
C ASP A 34 3.23 -60.05 26.46
N TYR A 35 3.85 -59.69 27.58
CA TYR A 35 4.65 -60.57 28.43
C TYR A 35 4.00 -60.64 29.83
N PRO A 36 3.02 -61.55 30.03
CA PRO A 36 2.17 -61.59 31.22
C PRO A 36 2.87 -62.12 32.49
N ASN A 37 4.12 -62.57 32.37
CA ASN A 37 4.94 -63.08 33.48
C ASN A 37 6.30 -62.35 33.60
N ALA A 38 6.42 -61.14 33.05
CA ALA A 38 7.64 -60.34 33.08
C ALA A 38 7.92 -59.79 34.49
N SER A 39 9.13 -59.99 35.02
CA SER A 39 9.52 -59.47 36.34
C SER A 39 10.10 -58.06 36.26
N LEU A 40 9.42 -57.07 36.85
CA LEU A 40 9.87 -55.67 36.89
C LEU A 40 11.19 -55.48 37.65
N VAL A 41 11.44 -56.32 38.67
CA VAL A 41 12.70 -56.33 39.44
C VAL A 41 13.89 -56.64 38.53
N ASN A 42 13.69 -57.50 37.53
CA ASN A 42 14.73 -57.86 36.59
C ASN A 42 14.98 -56.78 35.54
N ILE A 43 13.93 -56.07 35.13
CA ILE A 43 14.01 -54.94 34.19
C ILE A 43 14.77 -53.76 34.81
N ASN A 44 14.46 -53.41 36.06
CA ASN A 44 15.05 -52.26 36.77
C ASN A 44 16.56 -52.39 37.03
N LYS A 45 17.13 -53.59 36.90
CA LYS A 45 18.59 -53.81 36.98
C LYS A 45 19.36 -53.21 35.79
N TYR A 46 18.67 -52.85 34.71
CA TYR A 46 19.28 -52.31 33.49
C TYR A 46 18.99 -50.81 33.36
N ALA A 47 19.99 -49.98 33.65
CA ALA A 47 19.88 -48.51 33.60
C ALA A 47 19.49 -47.93 32.22
N LYS A 48 19.57 -48.73 31.13
CA LYS A 48 19.19 -48.33 29.76
C LYS A 48 18.22 -49.31 29.10
N TRP A 49 17.32 -49.92 29.88
CA TRP A 49 16.36 -50.91 29.38
C TRP A 49 15.61 -50.47 28.12
N ASN A 50 15.11 -49.23 28.07
CA ASN A 50 14.37 -48.72 26.90
C ASN A 50 15.20 -48.77 25.60
N ALA A 51 16.49 -48.45 25.67
CA ALA A 51 17.38 -48.51 24.50
C ALA A 51 17.69 -49.97 24.10
N ILE A 52 17.91 -50.84 25.09
CA ILE A 52 18.17 -52.28 24.88
C ILE A 52 16.95 -52.94 24.23
N MET A 53 15.76 -52.73 24.79
CA MET A 53 14.48 -53.21 24.27
C MET A 53 14.26 -52.70 22.84
N ARG A 54 14.42 -51.39 22.60
CA ARG A 54 14.28 -50.78 21.27
C ARG A 54 15.21 -51.44 20.26
N ASN A 55 16.50 -51.54 20.54
CA ASN A 55 17.48 -52.14 19.63
C ASN A 55 17.18 -53.61 19.34
N SER A 56 16.72 -54.34 20.36
CA SER A 56 16.31 -55.72 20.20
C SER A 56 15.09 -55.87 19.29
N VAL A 57 14.04 -55.08 19.52
CA VAL A 57 12.82 -55.10 18.69
C VAL A 57 13.14 -54.69 17.26
N LEU A 58 14.00 -53.68 17.06
CA LEU A 58 14.48 -53.30 15.73
C LEU A 58 15.24 -54.43 15.04
N ALA A 59 16.07 -55.19 15.76
CA ALA A 59 16.75 -56.35 15.19
C ALA A 59 15.77 -57.44 14.73
N SER A 60 14.74 -57.73 15.53
CA SER A 60 13.65 -58.64 15.16
C SER A 60 12.92 -58.14 13.91
N LEU A 61 12.57 -56.85 13.84
CA LEU A 61 11.87 -56.26 12.69
C LEU A 61 12.72 -56.24 11.43
N ARG A 62 14.03 -55.93 11.54
CA ARG A 62 14.97 -56.02 10.41
C ARG A 62 15.00 -57.42 9.82
N PHE A 63 14.97 -58.45 10.68
CA PHE A 63 14.92 -59.83 10.23
C PHE A 63 13.63 -60.12 9.45
N VAL A 64 12.46 -59.66 9.92
CA VAL A 64 11.19 -59.81 9.18
C VAL A 64 11.22 -59.04 7.87
N ASN A 65 11.62 -57.76 7.91
CA ASN A 65 11.59 -56.86 6.76
C ASN A 65 12.51 -57.34 5.64
N LYS A 66 13.65 -57.96 5.98
CA LYS A 66 14.54 -58.62 5.01
C LYS A 66 13.84 -59.71 4.18
N HIS A 67 12.84 -60.38 4.75
CA HIS A 67 12.15 -61.52 4.13
C HIS A 67 10.79 -61.17 3.55
N TRP A 68 10.10 -60.16 4.09
CA TRP A 68 8.70 -59.87 3.77
C TRP A 68 8.41 -58.41 3.43
N LEU A 69 9.42 -57.52 3.42
CA LEU A 69 9.27 -56.09 3.08
C LEU A 69 8.10 -55.41 3.80
N ILE A 70 7.85 -55.76 5.07
CA ILE A 70 6.75 -55.28 5.93
C ILE A 70 6.63 -53.74 5.98
N CYS A 71 7.71 -53.02 5.72
CA CYS A 71 7.76 -51.57 5.81
C CYS A 71 7.91 -50.87 4.46
N GLY A 72 7.86 -51.61 3.34
CA GLY A 72 7.96 -51.06 1.99
C GLY A 72 9.34 -51.13 1.31
N GLY A 73 9.40 -50.57 0.10
CA GLY A 73 10.60 -50.52 -0.77
C GLY A 73 10.70 -51.55 -1.91
N SER A 74 11.66 -51.32 -2.81
CA SER A 74 11.99 -52.20 -3.95
C SER A 74 13.22 -53.09 -3.67
N GLU A 75 13.42 -54.17 -4.45
CA GLU A 75 14.59 -55.05 -4.31
C GLU A 75 15.94 -54.33 -4.53
N SER A 76 15.95 -53.19 -5.22
CA SER A 76 17.14 -52.37 -5.51
C SER A 76 17.48 -51.36 -4.41
N GLU A 77 16.56 -51.08 -3.48
CA GLU A 77 16.75 -50.19 -2.32
C GLU A 77 17.11 -50.96 -1.05
N LYS A 78 17.76 -52.12 -1.19
CA LYS A 78 18.21 -53.00 -0.09
C LYS A 78 19.17 -52.34 0.91
N LYS A 79 19.69 -51.14 0.64
CA LYS A 79 20.55 -50.41 1.58
C LYS A 79 19.68 -49.70 2.63
N LEU A 80 19.45 -50.42 3.73
CA LEU A 80 19.02 -49.88 5.03
C LEU A 80 17.52 -49.56 5.19
N ASN A 81 16.61 -50.34 4.63
CA ASN A 81 15.18 -50.27 4.99
C ASN A 81 14.93 -50.82 6.41
N ASP A 82 15.31 -50.05 7.42
CA ASP A 82 15.08 -50.31 8.86
C ASP A 82 13.64 -49.97 9.29
N CYS A 83 12.67 -50.01 8.36
CA CYS A 83 11.33 -49.49 8.58
C CYS A 83 11.29 -47.99 8.96
N GLY A 84 12.37 -47.26 8.66
CA GLY A 84 12.49 -45.83 8.93
C GLY A 84 12.30 -45.45 10.41
N ARG A 85 11.35 -44.54 10.66
CA ARG A 85 11.04 -43.97 11.99
C ARG A 85 10.18 -44.93 12.85
N VAL A 86 10.63 -46.15 13.09
CA VAL A 86 9.93 -47.07 14.01
C VAL A 86 9.94 -46.51 15.43
N GLN A 87 8.76 -46.44 16.05
CA GLN A 87 8.60 -46.11 17.45
C GLN A 87 8.39 -47.40 18.25
N VAL A 88 9.24 -47.63 19.25
CA VAL A 88 9.14 -48.76 20.17
C VAL A 88 8.99 -48.20 21.57
N THR A 89 7.91 -48.54 22.24
CA THR A 89 7.65 -48.16 23.63
C THR A 89 7.34 -49.39 24.46
N GLY A 90 7.70 -49.33 25.73
CA GLY A 90 7.42 -50.37 26.70
C GLY A 90 6.54 -49.81 27.80
N GLU A 91 5.54 -50.57 28.20
CA GLU A 91 4.53 -50.17 29.17
C GLU A 91 4.42 -51.24 30.25
N ILE A 92 4.44 -50.81 31.51
CA ILE A 92 4.21 -51.67 32.66
C ILE A 92 2.71 -51.69 32.91
N ILE A 93 2.06 -52.81 32.61
CA ILE A 93 0.61 -52.95 32.78
C ILE A 93 0.28 -53.27 34.25
N ARG A 94 1.01 -54.22 34.85
CA ARG A 94 0.91 -54.66 36.26
C ARG A 94 2.25 -55.23 36.74
N GLU A 95 2.37 -55.61 38.01
CA GLU A 95 3.63 -56.08 38.64
C GLU A 95 4.36 -57.22 37.91
N ARG A 96 3.61 -58.08 37.19
CA ARG A 96 4.18 -59.18 36.40
C ARG A 96 3.87 -59.09 34.91
N TYR A 97 3.40 -57.94 34.43
CA TYR A 97 2.91 -57.79 33.06
C TYR A 97 3.60 -56.61 32.36
N TYR A 98 4.32 -56.91 31.29
CA TYR A 98 4.99 -55.92 30.45
C TYR A 98 4.46 -55.98 29.01
N ARG A 99 4.15 -54.83 28.43
CA ARG A 99 3.67 -54.70 27.04
C ARG A 99 4.70 -53.94 26.22
N ILE A 100 5.08 -54.49 25.07
CA ILE A 100 5.87 -53.77 24.07
C ILE A 100 4.93 -53.32 22.96
N ASN A 101 4.89 -52.02 22.72
CA ASN A 101 4.18 -51.41 21.60
C ASN A 101 5.20 -51.03 20.53
N VAL A 102 4.89 -51.37 19.29
CA VAL A 102 5.74 -51.01 18.16
C VAL A 102 4.86 -50.40 17.08
N THR A 103 5.23 -49.22 16.61
CA THR A 103 4.51 -48.47 15.58
C THR A 103 5.44 -48.14 14.42
N PHE A 104 5.00 -48.44 13.20
CA PHE A 104 5.76 -48.15 11.98
C PHE A 104 4.81 -47.93 10.79
N ILE A 105 5.34 -47.36 9.70
CA ILE A 105 4.59 -47.13 8.47
C ILE A 105 4.70 -48.37 7.58
N ALA A 106 3.56 -48.89 7.12
CA ALA A 106 3.48 -50.02 6.21
C ALA A 106 2.98 -49.54 4.84
N GLU A 107 3.84 -49.53 3.82
CA GLU A 107 3.50 -48.97 2.51
C GLU A 107 2.50 -49.82 1.71
N ARG A 108 2.46 -51.13 1.96
CA ARG A 108 1.64 -52.09 1.22
C ARG A 108 1.03 -53.13 2.14
N ASP A 109 -0.18 -53.57 1.81
CA ASP A 109 -0.84 -54.75 2.37
C ASP A 109 -1.84 -55.25 1.31
N PRO A 110 -1.71 -56.48 0.78
CA PRO A 110 -0.76 -57.53 1.15
C PRO A 110 0.70 -57.22 0.76
N ILE A 111 1.64 -57.79 1.53
CA ILE A 111 3.09 -57.69 1.31
C ILE A 111 3.64 -58.94 0.62
N HIS A 112 4.72 -58.77 -0.15
CA HIS A 112 5.38 -59.85 -0.90
C HIS A 112 6.58 -60.42 -0.14
N SER A 113 6.72 -61.74 -0.20
CA SER A 113 7.94 -62.42 0.25
C SER A 113 9.09 -62.20 -0.74
N THR A 114 10.31 -62.00 -0.22
CA THR A 114 11.53 -61.84 -1.02
C THR A 114 12.14 -63.17 -1.46
N LYS A 115 11.61 -64.30 -0.97
CA LYS A 115 12.16 -65.64 -1.21
C LYS A 115 11.20 -66.59 -1.91
N VAL A 116 9.90 -66.33 -1.81
CA VAL A 116 8.85 -67.20 -2.33
C VAL A 116 7.84 -66.29 -3.02
N ASP A 117 7.30 -66.73 -4.16
CA ASP A 117 6.24 -66.00 -4.86
C ASP A 117 4.91 -66.16 -4.12
N GLY A 118 4.79 -65.44 -3.00
CA GLY A 118 3.64 -65.50 -2.11
C GLY A 118 3.41 -64.16 -1.43
N THR A 119 2.13 -63.83 -1.25
CA THR A 119 1.68 -62.65 -0.54
C THR A 119 1.12 -63.02 0.84
N SER A 120 1.27 -62.13 1.80
CA SER A 120 0.64 -62.27 3.12
C SER A 120 0.32 -60.89 3.67
N THR A 121 -0.48 -60.80 4.73
CA THR A 121 -0.75 -59.52 5.38
C THR A 121 0.35 -59.15 6.36
N VAL A 122 0.49 -57.85 6.67
CA VAL A 122 1.45 -57.41 7.70
C VAL A 122 1.16 -58.10 9.04
N PHE A 123 -0.12 -58.21 9.41
CA PHE A 123 -0.56 -58.95 10.59
C PHE A 123 -0.14 -60.43 10.52
N GLY A 124 -0.40 -61.11 9.40
CA GLY A 124 -0.10 -62.52 9.22
C GLY A 124 1.39 -62.83 9.39
N VAL A 125 2.25 -62.05 8.75
CA VAL A 125 3.71 -62.21 8.85
C VAL A 125 4.20 -61.96 10.27
N MET A 126 3.72 -60.91 10.93
CA MET A 126 4.13 -60.59 12.31
C MET A 126 3.62 -61.63 13.32
N GLN A 127 2.40 -62.15 13.13
CA GLN A 127 1.82 -63.21 13.95
C GLN A 127 2.60 -64.53 13.81
N ILE A 128 3.01 -64.89 12.59
CA ILE A 128 3.89 -66.05 12.34
C ILE A 128 5.26 -65.82 13.00
N GLY A 129 5.83 -64.63 12.86
CA GLY A 129 7.10 -64.27 13.49
C GLY A 129 7.05 -64.39 15.03
N LEU A 130 5.97 -63.91 15.65
CA LEU A 130 5.75 -64.02 17.10
C LEU A 130 5.73 -65.49 17.54
N ARG A 131 4.94 -66.33 16.87
CA ARG A 131 4.86 -67.78 17.15
C ARG A 131 6.18 -68.50 16.90
N GLY A 132 6.96 -68.04 15.93
CA GLY A 132 8.32 -68.50 15.63
C GLY A 132 9.39 -67.98 16.60
N GLY A 133 9.03 -67.21 17.63
CA GLY A 133 9.95 -66.75 18.67
C GLY A 133 10.84 -65.57 18.27
N ILE A 134 10.45 -64.78 17.25
CA ILE A 134 11.30 -63.69 16.74
C ILE A 134 11.59 -62.60 17.79
N PHE A 135 10.68 -62.40 18.74
CA PHE A 135 10.81 -61.47 19.87
C PHE A 135 11.48 -62.10 21.10
N GLN A 136 12.03 -63.30 20.97
CA GLN A 136 12.79 -64.02 21.99
C GLN A 136 14.22 -64.37 21.53
N TYR A 137 14.53 -64.12 20.26
CA TYR A 137 15.80 -64.50 19.64
C TYR A 137 16.99 -63.73 20.21
N THR A 138 16.77 -62.47 20.61
CA THR A 138 17.81 -61.68 21.27
C THR A 138 17.92 -62.10 22.74
N ASN A 139 19.15 -62.19 23.25
CA ASN A 139 19.37 -62.47 24.68
C ASN A 139 18.76 -61.40 25.61
N ALA A 140 18.48 -60.21 25.06
CA ALA A 140 17.93 -59.08 25.80
C ALA A 140 16.45 -59.21 26.17
N LEU A 141 15.59 -59.73 25.28
CA LEU A 141 14.14 -59.82 25.55
C LEU A 141 13.76 -61.07 26.36
N LYS A 142 14.65 -62.06 26.46
CA LYS A 142 14.44 -63.28 27.27
C LYS A 142 14.12 -62.97 28.75
N ILE A 143 14.58 -61.84 29.27
CA ILE A 143 14.33 -61.39 30.64
C ILE A 143 12.84 -61.15 30.93
N LEU A 144 12.04 -60.85 29.90
CA LEU A 144 10.59 -60.65 29.99
C LEU A 144 9.82 -61.97 30.04
N GLY A 145 10.48 -63.11 29.84
CA GLY A 145 9.85 -64.42 29.77
C GLY A 145 9.19 -64.69 28.40
N LYS A 146 8.19 -65.59 28.38
CA LYS A 146 7.48 -65.94 27.16
C LYS A 146 6.36 -64.93 26.86
N PRO A 147 6.26 -64.40 25.64
CA PRO A 147 5.14 -63.57 25.25
C PRO A 147 3.89 -64.43 25.03
N THR A 148 2.74 -63.78 24.94
CA THR A 148 1.49 -64.40 24.49
C THR A 148 1.60 -64.94 23.06
N SER A 149 0.77 -65.92 22.72
CA SER A 149 0.69 -66.50 21.37
C SER A 149 -0.09 -65.64 20.37
N ASN A 150 -0.79 -64.62 20.85
CA ASN A 150 -1.59 -63.69 20.07
C ASN A 150 -0.93 -62.31 20.10
N LEU A 151 -0.75 -61.73 18.91
CA LEU A 151 -0.28 -60.37 18.70
C LEU A 151 -1.48 -59.41 18.77
N GLY A 152 -1.39 -58.36 19.59
CA GLY A 152 -2.31 -57.23 19.48
C GLY A 152 -1.97 -56.44 18.21
N PHE A 153 -2.95 -56.05 17.41
CA PHE A 153 -2.73 -55.37 16.14
C PHE A 153 -3.80 -54.30 15.93
N ASP A 154 -3.33 -53.08 15.71
CA ASP A 154 -4.14 -51.91 15.40
C ASP A 154 -3.57 -51.23 14.15
N GLU A 155 -4.43 -50.70 13.30
CA GLU A 155 -4.02 -49.91 12.14
C GLU A 155 -4.82 -48.62 12.05
N ALA A 156 -4.17 -47.59 11.49
CA ALA A 156 -4.80 -46.31 11.22
C ALA A 156 -4.21 -45.70 9.96
N PHE A 157 -5.06 -45.01 9.19
CA PHE A 157 -4.68 -44.32 7.97
C PHE A 157 -4.65 -42.82 8.23
N PHE A 158 -3.56 -42.18 7.81
CA PHE A 158 -3.33 -40.76 8.02
C PHE A 158 -3.06 -40.07 6.69
N CYS A 159 -3.64 -38.89 6.53
CA CYS A 159 -3.38 -38.04 5.40
C CYS A 159 -2.29 -37.03 5.67
N TYR A 160 -1.59 -36.63 4.60
CA TYR A 160 -0.62 -35.55 4.68
C TYR A 160 -1.33 -34.23 5.02
N ARG A 161 -0.60 -33.32 5.68
CA ARG A 161 -1.12 -31.98 5.95
C ARG A 161 -1.54 -31.32 4.63
N GLY A 162 -2.76 -30.80 4.57
CA GLY A 162 -3.34 -30.26 3.34
C GLY A 162 -4.30 -31.20 2.62
N SER A 163 -4.67 -32.33 3.22
CA SER A 163 -5.58 -33.32 2.63
C SER A 163 -6.48 -33.98 3.67
N THR A 164 -7.66 -34.44 3.25
CA THR A 164 -8.63 -35.12 4.12
C THR A 164 -8.75 -36.59 3.78
N LEU A 165 -9.00 -37.44 4.78
CA LEU A 165 -9.17 -38.88 4.58
C LEU A 165 -10.54 -39.16 3.95
N ILE A 166 -10.55 -39.94 2.88
CA ILE A 166 -11.73 -40.44 2.19
C ILE A 166 -11.57 -41.95 1.97
N ASP A 167 -12.69 -42.66 1.87
CA ASP A 167 -12.72 -44.10 1.55
C ASP A 167 -11.80 -44.98 2.43
N GLN A 168 -11.51 -44.55 3.66
CA GLN A 168 -10.62 -45.19 4.66
C GLN A 168 -9.12 -45.23 4.31
N ASP A 169 -8.73 -45.31 3.03
CA ASP A 169 -7.34 -45.52 2.59
C ASP A 169 -6.81 -44.48 1.59
N LYS A 170 -7.60 -43.44 1.28
CA LYS A 170 -7.25 -42.39 0.31
C LYS A 170 -7.31 -41.01 0.94
N CYS A 171 -6.53 -40.10 0.40
CA CYS A 171 -6.50 -38.71 0.81
C CYS A 171 -6.88 -37.82 -0.36
N ILE A 172 -7.88 -36.98 -0.19
CA ILE A 172 -8.20 -35.92 -1.14
C ILE A 172 -7.42 -34.66 -0.79
N LEU A 173 -6.65 -34.15 -1.75
CA LEU A 173 -5.93 -32.89 -1.57
C LEU A 173 -6.92 -31.72 -1.52
N CYS A 174 -6.71 -30.77 -0.59
CA CYS A 174 -7.46 -29.52 -0.63
C CYS A 174 -7.14 -28.79 -1.93
N GLU A 175 -8.18 -28.46 -2.69
CA GLU A 175 -8.05 -27.74 -3.96
C GLU A 175 -7.37 -26.37 -3.76
N ARG A 176 -6.82 -25.80 -4.83
CA ARG A 176 -6.36 -24.40 -4.85
C ARG A 176 -7.43 -23.45 -4.29
N GLY A 177 -6.98 -22.41 -3.60
CA GLY A 177 -7.86 -21.51 -2.86
C GLY A 177 -8.41 -22.09 -1.55
N LYS A 178 -8.05 -23.32 -1.16
CA LYS A 178 -8.44 -23.92 0.13
C LYS A 178 -7.22 -24.33 0.93
N PHE A 179 -7.40 -24.45 2.25
CA PHE A 179 -6.43 -25.01 3.16
C PHE A 179 -7.08 -26.07 4.05
N HIS A 180 -6.28 -27.02 4.52
CA HIS A 180 -6.76 -28.02 5.47
C HIS A 180 -6.75 -27.47 6.90
N ASN A 181 -7.92 -27.36 7.52
CA ASN A 181 -8.04 -26.97 8.92
C ASN A 181 -7.92 -28.23 9.81
N GLU A 182 -6.86 -28.31 10.61
CA GLU A 182 -6.59 -29.47 11.48
C GLU A 182 -7.65 -29.64 12.60
N THR A 183 -8.38 -28.58 12.96
CA THR A 183 -9.40 -28.60 14.03
C THR A 183 -10.71 -29.19 13.52
N THR A 184 -11.12 -28.78 12.32
CA THR A 184 -12.39 -29.21 11.71
C THR A 184 -12.21 -30.45 10.83
N GLY A 185 -10.98 -30.79 10.44
CA GLY A 185 -10.66 -31.94 9.59
C GLY A 185 -11.14 -31.80 8.15
N ILE A 186 -11.47 -30.58 7.71
CA ILE A 186 -12.01 -30.29 6.38
C ILE A 186 -11.20 -29.22 5.65
N CYS A 187 -11.35 -29.18 4.32
CA CYS A 187 -10.75 -28.15 3.48
C CYS A 187 -11.62 -26.89 3.47
N GLU A 188 -11.10 -25.80 4.03
CA GLU A 188 -11.78 -24.50 4.13
C GLU A 188 -11.19 -23.51 3.11
N PRO A 189 -12.00 -22.60 2.54
CA PRO A 189 -11.50 -21.59 1.63
C PRO A 189 -10.54 -20.63 2.35
N CYS A 190 -9.53 -20.14 1.63
CA CYS A 190 -8.66 -19.08 2.12
C CYS A 190 -9.48 -17.83 2.47
N GLY A 191 -9.28 -17.32 3.68
CA GLY A 191 -9.89 -16.06 4.12
C GLY A 191 -9.38 -14.87 3.32
N ARG A 192 -10.02 -13.70 3.52
CA ARG A 192 -9.52 -12.44 2.96
C ARG A 192 -8.07 -12.18 3.36
N GLY A 193 -7.34 -11.51 2.47
CA GLY A 193 -5.91 -11.25 2.60
C GLY A 193 -5.02 -12.46 2.30
N HIS A 194 -5.61 -13.57 1.88
CA HIS A 194 -4.90 -14.82 1.61
C HIS A 194 -5.35 -15.46 0.30
N TYR A 195 -4.44 -16.21 -0.32
CA TYR A 195 -4.66 -16.98 -1.54
C TYR A 195 -3.92 -18.31 -1.47
N GLN A 196 -4.24 -19.26 -2.35
CA GLN A 196 -3.50 -20.52 -2.45
C GLN A 196 -3.42 -21.01 -3.89
N THR A 197 -2.20 -21.06 -4.43
CA THR A 197 -1.95 -21.43 -5.83
C THR A 197 -1.89 -22.92 -6.08
N ARG A 198 -1.51 -23.72 -5.07
CA ARG A 198 -1.28 -25.16 -5.19
C ARG A 198 -2.27 -25.95 -4.35
N SER A 199 -2.70 -27.10 -4.88
CA SER A 199 -3.47 -28.08 -4.12
C SER A 199 -2.63 -28.70 -2.99
N GLY A 200 -3.29 -29.26 -1.97
CA GLY A 200 -2.62 -30.04 -0.92
C GLY A 200 -1.88 -29.19 0.12
N ARG A 201 -2.26 -27.92 0.31
CA ARG A 201 -1.61 -27.03 1.28
C ARG A 201 -2.39 -26.92 2.59
N ALA A 202 -1.64 -26.86 3.69
CA ALA A 202 -2.19 -26.76 5.03
C ALA A 202 -2.45 -25.32 5.49
N ARG A 203 -1.91 -24.34 4.76
CA ARG A 203 -2.04 -22.90 5.06
C ARG A 203 -2.13 -22.14 3.74
N CYS A 204 -2.87 -21.04 3.76
CA CYS A 204 -2.91 -20.10 2.65
C CYS A 204 -1.70 -19.17 2.67
N GLU A 205 -1.28 -18.72 1.49
CA GLU A 205 -0.27 -17.67 1.33
C GLU A 205 -0.92 -16.30 1.62
N SER A 206 -0.20 -15.41 2.31
CA SER A 206 -0.70 -14.07 2.61
C SER A 206 -0.38 -13.11 1.47
N CYS A 207 -1.26 -12.15 1.21
CA CYS A 207 -0.97 -11.05 0.30
C CYS A 207 0.20 -10.19 0.83
N PRO A 208 0.91 -9.47 -0.06
CA PRO A 208 1.89 -8.46 0.33
C PRO A 208 1.30 -7.38 1.25
N HIS A 209 2.15 -6.70 2.00
CA HIS A 209 1.71 -5.60 2.86
C HIS A 209 0.97 -4.50 2.08
N GLY A 210 -0.19 -4.09 2.59
CA GLY A 210 -1.06 -3.11 1.94
C GLY A 210 -1.95 -3.68 0.84
N TYR A 211 -1.95 -5.01 0.65
CA TYR A 211 -2.79 -5.70 -0.31
C TYR A 211 -3.65 -6.76 0.38
N THR A 212 -4.82 -7.04 -0.20
CA THR A 212 -5.76 -8.04 0.29
C THR A 212 -6.49 -8.74 -0.85
N THR A 213 -7.07 -9.90 -0.57
CA THR A 213 -8.01 -10.55 -1.49
C THR A 213 -9.45 -10.14 -1.14
N ILE A 214 -10.26 -9.82 -2.15
CA ILE A 214 -11.67 -9.42 -1.96
C ILE A 214 -12.55 -10.64 -1.69
N ASN A 215 -12.29 -11.71 -2.44
CA ASN A 215 -13.08 -12.93 -2.44
C ASN A 215 -12.45 -14.00 -1.54
N LEU A 216 -13.30 -14.84 -0.97
CA LEU A 216 -12.86 -16.04 -0.28
C LEU A 216 -12.34 -17.05 -1.30
N GLY A 217 -11.29 -17.78 -0.94
CA GLY A 217 -10.72 -18.84 -1.73
C GLY A 217 -9.97 -18.41 -2.98
N SER A 218 -9.34 -17.23 -2.94
CA SER A 218 -8.46 -16.76 -4.01
C SER A 218 -7.40 -17.80 -4.37
N THR A 219 -7.20 -17.99 -5.68
CA THR A 219 -6.34 -19.05 -6.20
C THR A 219 -5.03 -18.51 -6.74
N THR A 220 -4.89 -17.20 -6.88
CA THR A 220 -3.68 -16.58 -7.45
C THR A 220 -3.21 -15.38 -6.65
N ALA A 221 -1.92 -15.07 -6.75
CA ALA A 221 -1.35 -13.85 -6.17
C ALA A 221 -1.87 -12.59 -6.87
N ASN A 222 -2.33 -12.69 -8.12
CA ASN A 222 -2.91 -11.57 -8.86
C ASN A 222 -4.29 -11.17 -8.32
N ASP A 223 -4.90 -12.01 -7.48
CA ASP A 223 -6.15 -11.68 -6.80
C ASP A 223 -5.92 -10.71 -5.62
N CYS A 224 -4.66 -10.45 -5.25
CA CYS A 224 -4.28 -9.46 -4.25
C CYS A 224 -4.39 -8.05 -4.84
N VAL A 225 -5.39 -7.30 -4.37
CA VAL A 225 -5.64 -5.89 -4.72
C VAL A 225 -5.25 -4.97 -3.57
N VAL A 226 -5.14 -3.67 -3.81
CA VAL A 226 -4.83 -2.71 -2.74
C VAL A 226 -5.88 -2.77 -1.63
N GLU A 227 -5.43 -2.83 -0.38
CA GLU A 227 -6.30 -2.79 0.79
C GLU A 227 -6.66 -1.35 1.12
N CYS A 228 -7.86 -0.93 0.72
CA CYS A 228 -8.33 0.42 0.97
C CYS A 228 -8.61 0.67 2.47
N PRO A 229 -8.16 1.81 3.03
CA PRO A 229 -8.44 2.17 4.42
C PRO A 229 -9.93 2.42 4.65
N ALA A 230 -10.36 2.39 5.92
CA ALA A 230 -11.72 2.80 6.29
C ALA A 230 -12.04 4.21 5.77
N GLY A 231 -13.30 4.43 5.40
CA GLY A 231 -13.77 5.66 4.73
C GLY A 231 -13.51 5.70 3.22
N THR A 232 -12.90 4.65 2.66
CA THR A 232 -12.68 4.50 1.22
C THR A 232 -13.14 3.12 0.74
N TYR A 233 -13.29 2.98 -0.57
CA TYR A 233 -13.59 1.73 -1.22
C TYR A 233 -12.71 1.53 -2.46
N LEU A 234 -12.46 0.29 -2.83
CA LEU A 234 -11.72 -0.05 -4.03
C LEU A 234 -12.63 0.07 -5.26
N GLU A 235 -12.30 1.01 -6.15
CA GLU A 235 -12.91 1.11 -7.47
C GLU A 235 -12.22 0.10 -8.41
N LEU A 236 -12.93 -0.97 -8.78
CA LEU A 236 -12.35 -2.10 -9.54
C LEU A 236 -11.87 -1.70 -10.93
N SER A 237 -12.47 -0.66 -11.52
CA SER A 237 -12.12 -0.19 -12.86
C SER A 237 -10.78 0.56 -12.88
N THR A 238 -10.50 1.34 -11.83
CA THR A 238 -9.27 2.12 -11.70
C THR A 238 -8.19 1.39 -10.91
N GLY A 239 -8.57 0.46 -10.03
CA GLY A 239 -7.68 -0.20 -9.08
C GLY A 239 -7.24 0.70 -7.93
N HIS A 240 -7.89 1.86 -7.75
CA HIS A 240 -7.53 2.85 -6.73
C HIS A 240 -8.61 2.92 -5.63
N CYS A 241 -8.20 3.43 -4.47
CA CYS A 241 -9.10 3.68 -3.36
C CYS A 241 -9.79 5.03 -3.54
N GLU A 242 -11.11 5.02 -3.63
CA GLU A 242 -11.94 6.21 -3.76
C GLU A 242 -12.68 6.50 -2.45
N LEU A 243 -12.93 7.78 -2.19
CA LEU A 243 -13.63 8.25 -1.01
C LEU A 243 -15.13 7.90 -1.09
N CYS A 244 -15.74 7.57 0.05
CA CYS A 244 -17.19 7.31 0.10
C CYS A 244 -18.06 8.53 -0.21
N GLY A 245 -17.52 9.74 -0.05
CA GLY A 245 -18.27 10.98 -0.24
C GLY A 245 -19.22 11.31 0.91
N TYR A 246 -20.08 12.31 0.71
CA TYR A 246 -20.95 12.88 1.77
C TYR A 246 -22.26 12.12 2.01
N MET A 247 -22.51 11.00 1.33
CA MET A 247 -23.75 10.22 1.46
C MET A 247 -23.51 8.80 1.97
N ALA A 248 -22.27 8.46 2.27
CA ALA A 248 -21.89 7.11 2.62
C ALA A 248 -20.71 7.10 3.59
N TYR A 249 -20.53 5.96 4.23
CA TYR A 249 -19.44 5.69 5.16
C TYR A 249 -18.94 4.26 4.96
N GLN A 250 -17.71 3.98 5.41
CA GLN A 250 -17.15 2.64 5.36
C GLN A 250 -16.30 2.33 6.59
N PRO A 251 -16.76 1.49 7.53
CA PRO A 251 -15.97 1.10 8.70
C PRO A 251 -14.85 0.11 8.39
N ASP A 252 -15.06 -0.76 7.40
CA ASP A 252 -14.20 -1.91 7.16
C ASP A 252 -13.13 -1.60 6.12
N ARG A 253 -11.90 -2.07 6.37
CA ARG A 253 -10.80 -2.01 5.38
C ARG A 253 -11.03 -3.01 4.25
N GLY A 254 -10.46 -2.71 3.07
CA GLY A 254 -10.52 -3.61 1.91
C GLY A 254 -11.94 -3.79 1.34
N SER A 255 -12.83 -2.81 1.56
CA SER A 255 -14.18 -2.84 1.00
C SER A 255 -14.17 -2.40 -0.47
N THR A 256 -15.12 -2.92 -1.26
CA THR A 256 -15.34 -2.57 -2.68
C THR A 256 -16.55 -1.66 -2.89
N SER A 257 -17.22 -1.27 -1.80
CA SER A 257 -18.35 -0.33 -1.83
C SER A 257 -18.48 0.38 -0.49
N CYS A 258 -19.21 1.49 -0.46
CA CYS A 258 -19.54 2.20 0.77
C CYS A 258 -20.98 1.93 1.22
N ARG A 259 -21.22 2.03 2.53
CA ARG A 259 -22.56 1.90 3.12
C ARG A 259 -23.23 3.25 3.08
N LEU A 260 -24.44 3.33 2.53
CA LEU A 260 -25.20 4.58 2.48
C LEU A 260 -25.61 5.04 3.88
N CYS A 261 -25.60 6.34 4.10
CA CYS A 261 -26.21 6.94 5.28
C CYS A 261 -27.74 6.77 5.24
N PRO A 262 -28.41 6.67 6.41
CA PRO A 262 -29.87 6.64 6.50
C PRO A 262 -30.55 7.82 5.78
N SER A 263 -31.81 7.64 5.34
CA SER A 263 -32.56 8.67 4.63
C SER A 263 -32.61 9.99 5.40
N GLY A 264 -32.30 11.10 4.71
CA GLY A 264 -32.26 12.45 5.30
C GLY A 264 -30.95 12.78 6.04
N THR A 265 -29.99 11.85 6.10
CA THR A 265 -28.68 12.06 6.73
C THR A 265 -27.55 12.04 5.70
N VAL A 266 -26.47 12.74 6.03
CA VAL A 266 -25.25 12.90 5.23
C VAL A 266 -24.06 12.69 6.15
N SER A 267 -22.94 12.19 5.64
CA SER A 267 -21.72 12.08 6.43
C SER A 267 -21.11 13.45 6.68
N VAL A 268 -20.48 13.66 7.85
CA VAL A 268 -19.74 14.92 8.15
C VAL A 268 -18.52 15.12 7.25
N SER A 269 -17.98 14.05 6.68
CA SER A 269 -16.78 14.08 5.84
C SER A 269 -16.85 13.04 4.72
N MET A 270 -16.09 13.26 3.65
CA MET A 270 -16.00 12.33 2.51
C MET A 270 -15.35 10.98 2.85
N ASN A 271 -14.64 10.89 3.98
CA ASN A 271 -13.94 9.70 4.46
C ASN A 271 -14.59 9.11 5.72
N ALA A 272 -15.90 9.28 5.89
CA ALA A 272 -16.59 8.81 7.08
C ALA A 272 -16.41 7.30 7.29
N THR A 273 -16.02 6.93 8.51
CA THR A 273 -15.72 5.54 8.90
C THR A 273 -16.81 4.90 9.74
N SER A 274 -17.82 5.65 10.19
CA SER A 274 -18.82 5.14 11.13
C SER A 274 -20.22 5.67 10.79
N LEU A 275 -21.24 4.90 11.15
CA LEU A 275 -22.63 5.34 11.06
C LEU A 275 -22.90 6.57 11.93
N SER A 276 -22.17 6.73 13.05
CA SER A 276 -22.30 7.91 13.92
C SER A 276 -21.88 9.21 13.24
N HIS A 277 -21.17 9.14 12.10
CA HIS A 277 -20.82 10.31 11.31
C HIS A 277 -21.94 10.72 10.34
N CYS A 278 -22.99 9.91 10.19
CA CYS A 278 -24.18 10.28 9.43
C CYS A 278 -25.09 11.16 10.30
N ILE A 279 -25.12 12.46 10.00
CA ILE A 279 -25.92 13.46 10.71
C ILE A 279 -26.95 14.08 9.77
N GLY A 280 -27.95 14.79 10.31
CA GLY A 280 -28.97 15.43 9.50
C GLY A 280 -28.38 16.48 8.56
N ASN A 281 -28.80 16.50 7.29
CA ASN A 281 -28.34 17.49 6.32
C ASN A 281 -28.70 18.92 6.76
N CYS A 282 -27.75 19.84 6.64
CA CYS A 282 -28.00 21.25 6.93
C CYS A 282 -29.13 21.84 6.06
N PRO A 283 -29.88 22.83 6.60
CA PRO A 283 -30.88 23.58 5.85
C PRO A 283 -30.34 24.20 4.53
N PRO A 284 -31.22 24.62 3.61
CA PRO A 284 -30.80 25.36 2.42
C PRO A 284 -29.92 26.55 2.78
N GLY A 285 -28.89 26.80 1.98
CA GLY A 285 -27.90 27.85 2.22
C GLY A 285 -26.88 27.57 3.32
N GLN A 286 -26.86 26.39 3.96
CA GLN A 286 -25.89 26.06 5.01
C GLN A 286 -25.10 24.78 4.73
N ARG A 287 -23.83 24.70 5.13
CA ARG A 287 -22.98 23.51 5.08
C ARG A 287 -22.52 23.09 6.46
N HIS A 288 -22.10 21.84 6.60
CA HIS A 288 -21.47 21.35 7.82
C HIS A 288 -20.06 21.92 7.98
N THR A 289 -19.72 22.35 9.19
CA THR A 289 -18.34 22.56 9.66
C THR A 289 -17.67 21.21 9.95
N PRO A 290 -16.34 21.15 10.11
CA PRO A 290 -15.66 19.94 10.55
C PRO A 290 -16.18 19.38 11.89
N ASP A 291 -16.73 20.23 12.74
CA ASP A 291 -17.34 19.86 14.03
C ASP A 291 -18.79 19.35 13.90
N GLY A 292 -19.39 19.46 12.70
CA GLY A 292 -20.74 18.98 12.39
C GLY A 292 -21.84 20.05 12.46
N ASP A 293 -21.53 21.24 12.95
CA ASP A 293 -22.45 22.37 13.03
C ASP A 293 -22.78 22.96 11.64
N CYS A 294 -23.92 23.63 11.51
CA CYS A 294 -24.32 24.26 10.24
C CYS A 294 -23.86 25.73 10.16
N GLU A 295 -23.07 26.05 9.13
CA GLU A 295 -22.64 27.41 8.81
C GLU A 295 -23.15 27.86 7.43
N PRO A 296 -23.41 29.16 7.20
CA PRO A 296 -23.89 29.63 5.92
C PRO A 296 -22.86 29.41 4.79
N CYS A 297 -23.34 29.04 3.60
CA CYS A 297 -22.51 28.88 2.41
C CYS A 297 -21.73 30.18 2.13
N PRO A 298 -20.42 30.10 1.82
CA PRO A 298 -19.63 31.29 1.52
C PRO A 298 -20.13 31.99 0.23
N VAL A 299 -19.75 33.25 0.07
CA VAL A 299 -20.05 34.02 -1.15
C VAL A 299 -19.53 33.30 -2.39
N GLY A 300 -20.35 33.30 -3.46
CA GLY A 300 -20.06 32.57 -4.70
C GLY A 300 -20.56 31.12 -4.68
N PHE A 301 -21.20 30.69 -3.60
CA PHE A 301 -21.81 29.37 -3.48
C PHE A 301 -23.25 29.47 -2.99
N PHE A 302 -24.07 28.50 -3.40
CA PHE A 302 -25.46 28.35 -2.97
C PHE A 302 -25.78 26.89 -2.62
N LYS A 303 -26.81 26.65 -1.80
CA LYS A 303 -27.28 25.29 -1.51
C LYS A 303 -28.79 25.22 -1.56
N SER A 304 -29.32 24.45 -2.51
CA SER A 304 -30.76 24.20 -2.63
C SER A 304 -31.23 23.17 -1.60
N PRO A 305 -32.55 23.00 -1.38
CA PRO A 305 -33.08 22.06 -0.38
C PRO A 305 -32.62 20.60 -0.52
N ASN A 306 -32.39 20.14 -1.76
CA ASN A 306 -31.97 18.77 -2.05
C ASN A 306 -30.45 18.61 -2.18
N ASP A 307 -29.71 19.72 -2.15
CA ASP A 307 -28.25 19.67 -2.26
C ASP A 307 -27.65 19.25 -0.91
N VAL A 308 -26.58 18.47 -0.94
CA VAL A 308 -25.80 18.11 0.26
C VAL A 308 -24.70 19.14 0.53
N LEU A 309 -24.15 19.72 -0.54
CA LEU A 309 -23.03 20.67 -0.47
C LEU A 309 -23.43 22.02 -1.05
N CYS A 310 -22.70 23.07 -0.64
CA CYS A 310 -22.75 24.34 -1.32
C CYS A 310 -22.18 24.18 -2.73
N ARG A 311 -23.03 24.35 -3.75
CA ARG A 311 -22.66 24.35 -5.16
C ARG A 311 -22.08 25.72 -5.54
N PRO A 312 -21.00 25.76 -6.33
CA PRO A 312 -20.48 27.04 -6.83
C PRO A 312 -21.46 27.65 -7.83
N CYS A 313 -21.50 28.98 -7.88
CA CYS A 313 -22.08 29.71 -8.99
C CYS A 313 -21.30 29.46 -10.29
N ASP A 314 -21.87 29.85 -11.43
CA ASP A 314 -21.12 29.92 -12.70
C ASP A 314 -19.85 30.78 -12.50
N PRO A 315 -18.69 30.42 -13.08
CA PRO A 315 -17.43 31.15 -12.89
C PRO A 315 -17.51 32.66 -13.16
N SER A 316 -18.45 33.11 -14.00
CA SER A 316 -18.68 34.52 -14.32
C SER A 316 -19.53 35.27 -13.28
N THR A 317 -20.14 34.57 -12.33
CA THR A 317 -21.10 35.13 -11.37
C THR A 317 -20.78 34.75 -9.93
N THR A 318 -21.34 35.50 -8.98
CA THR A 318 -21.20 35.29 -7.55
C THR A 318 -22.46 35.76 -6.81
N THR A 319 -22.60 35.34 -5.57
CA THR A 319 -23.71 35.72 -4.70
C THR A 319 -23.45 37.06 -4.02
N GLU A 320 -24.50 37.75 -3.60
CA GLU A 320 -24.38 39.03 -2.89
C GLU A 320 -23.88 38.85 -1.45
N ALA A 321 -24.37 37.80 -0.80
CA ALA A 321 -24.11 37.46 0.59
C ALA A 321 -23.87 35.95 0.77
N VAL A 322 -23.39 35.60 1.97
CA VAL A 322 -23.34 34.22 2.44
C VAL A 322 -24.75 33.65 2.59
N GLY A 323 -24.89 32.33 2.60
CA GLY A 323 -26.16 31.67 2.90
C GLY A 323 -27.14 31.59 1.73
N SER A 324 -26.66 31.73 0.49
CA SER A 324 -27.55 31.68 -0.69
C SER A 324 -28.18 30.31 -0.86
N THR A 325 -29.49 30.28 -1.13
CA THR A 325 -30.30 29.05 -1.18
C THR A 325 -30.65 28.61 -2.59
N SER A 326 -30.29 29.38 -3.62
CA SER A 326 -30.58 29.08 -5.02
C SER A 326 -29.56 29.70 -5.98
N GLU A 327 -29.33 29.05 -7.11
CA GLU A 327 -28.52 29.56 -8.23
C GLU A 327 -28.99 30.93 -8.73
N ARG A 328 -30.29 31.22 -8.63
CA ARG A 328 -30.85 32.52 -9.03
C ARG A 328 -30.32 33.71 -8.21
N GLN A 329 -29.66 33.44 -7.09
CA GLN A 329 -29.02 34.47 -6.26
C GLN A 329 -27.56 34.75 -6.67
N CYS A 330 -27.03 34.04 -7.67
CA CYS A 330 -25.77 34.33 -8.34
C CYS A 330 -25.93 35.47 -9.35
N VAL A 331 -26.19 36.69 -8.84
CA VAL A 331 -26.59 37.84 -9.67
C VAL A 331 -25.48 38.86 -9.89
N LEU A 332 -24.36 38.75 -9.17
CA LEU A 332 -23.24 39.69 -9.27
C LEU A 332 -22.14 39.11 -10.16
N PRO A 333 -21.40 39.92 -10.93
CA PRO A 333 -20.27 39.42 -11.70
C PRO A 333 -19.13 39.01 -10.78
N SER A 334 -18.51 37.85 -11.04
CA SER A 334 -17.29 37.42 -10.37
C SER A 334 -16.09 38.13 -11.01
N CYS A 335 -15.50 39.07 -10.29
CA CYS A 335 -14.46 39.92 -10.86
C CYS A 335 -13.14 39.15 -11.06
N PRO A 336 -12.55 39.19 -12.27
CA PRO A 336 -11.26 38.58 -12.51
C PRO A 336 -10.15 39.32 -11.78
N ARG A 337 -8.95 38.72 -11.74
CA ARG A 337 -7.74 39.36 -11.19
C ARG A 337 -7.52 40.74 -11.80
N GLY A 338 -7.07 41.68 -10.98
CA GLY A 338 -6.91 43.08 -11.32
C GLY A 338 -8.20 43.90 -11.28
N PHE A 339 -9.33 43.30 -10.92
CA PHE A 339 -10.61 44.00 -10.77
C PHE A 339 -11.19 43.77 -9.38
N TYR A 340 -12.05 44.68 -8.96
CA TYR A 340 -12.86 44.55 -7.75
C TYR A 340 -14.33 44.82 -8.07
N LEU A 341 -15.22 44.17 -7.33
CA LEU A 341 -16.65 44.34 -7.47
C LEU A 341 -17.07 45.65 -6.79
N ASN A 342 -17.55 46.61 -7.58
CA ASN A 342 -18.22 47.77 -7.05
C ASN A 342 -19.72 47.43 -6.85
N SER A 343 -20.16 47.43 -5.59
CA SER A 343 -21.53 47.05 -5.23
C SER A 343 -22.59 48.05 -5.70
N ASP A 344 -22.24 49.33 -5.85
CA ASP A 344 -23.17 50.38 -6.30
C ASP A 344 -23.46 50.25 -7.79
N PHE A 345 -22.43 50.00 -8.60
CA PHE A 345 -22.55 49.85 -10.05
C PHE A 345 -22.81 48.41 -10.50
N ARG A 346 -22.74 47.43 -9.57
CA ARG A 346 -22.83 45.98 -9.83
C ARG A 346 -21.92 45.52 -10.96
N GLN A 347 -20.73 46.13 -11.04
CA GLN A 347 -19.76 45.92 -12.12
C GLN A 347 -18.35 45.77 -11.57
N CYS A 348 -17.52 45.09 -12.35
CA CYS A 348 -16.10 44.93 -12.03
C CYS A 348 -15.32 46.15 -12.51
N LEU A 349 -14.71 46.87 -11.57
CA LEU A 349 -13.85 48.01 -11.86
C LEU A 349 -12.39 47.59 -11.71
N ARG A 350 -11.52 48.11 -12.59
CA ARG A 350 -10.08 47.84 -12.54
C ARG A 350 -9.46 48.48 -11.30
N CYS A 351 -8.47 47.81 -10.71
CA CYS A 351 -7.63 48.42 -9.70
C CYS A 351 -6.91 49.65 -10.26
N GLY A 352 -6.95 50.76 -9.53
CA GLY A 352 -6.23 51.98 -9.87
C GLY A 352 -4.73 51.87 -9.62
N TYR A 353 -4.02 52.96 -9.91
CA TYR A 353 -2.60 53.10 -9.58
C TYR A 353 -2.31 52.84 -8.09
N GLY A 354 -1.15 52.26 -7.80
CA GLY A 354 -0.73 51.90 -6.44
C GLY A 354 -1.53 50.74 -5.81
N HIS A 355 -2.41 50.08 -6.57
CA HIS A 355 -3.23 48.97 -6.11
C HIS A 355 -3.18 47.79 -7.08
N TYR A 356 -3.38 46.58 -6.55
CA TYR A 356 -3.43 45.33 -7.31
C TYR A 356 -4.49 44.38 -6.73
N GLN A 357 -4.88 43.38 -7.49
CA GLN A 357 -5.74 42.29 -7.00
C GLN A 357 -5.38 40.97 -7.67
N ASP A 358 -4.91 40.02 -6.88
CA ASP A 358 -4.42 38.70 -7.28
C ASP A 358 -5.44 37.58 -7.07
N GLU A 359 -6.53 37.87 -6.36
CA GLU A 359 -7.65 36.95 -6.13
C GLU A 359 -8.88 37.32 -6.97
N VAL A 360 -9.72 36.32 -7.24
CA VAL A 360 -10.98 36.50 -7.99
C VAL A 360 -12.13 36.82 -7.05
N GLY A 361 -13.16 37.53 -7.53
CA GLY A 361 -14.40 37.80 -6.77
C GLY A 361 -14.25 38.80 -5.63
N GLN A 362 -13.15 39.56 -5.60
CA GLN A 362 -12.84 40.47 -4.50
C GLN A 362 -13.64 41.77 -4.58
N LYS A 363 -13.98 42.34 -3.41
CA LYS A 363 -14.74 43.61 -3.29
C LYS A 363 -13.84 44.86 -3.16
N SER A 364 -12.52 44.68 -3.06
CA SER A 364 -11.54 45.77 -2.97
C SER A 364 -10.19 45.36 -3.54
N CYS A 365 -9.36 46.32 -3.94
CA CYS A 365 -7.97 46.07 -4.34
C CYS A 365 -6.99 46.19 -3.16
N LYS A 366 -5.96 45.35 -3.16
CA LYS A 366 -4.83 45.41 -2.21
C LYS A 366 -3.94 46.61 -2.55
N ARG A 367 -3.39 47.28 -1.54
CA ARG A 367 -2.42 48.39 -1.71
C ARG A 367 -1.03 47.83 -1.98
N CYS A 368 -0.26 48.52 -2.82
CA CYS A 368 1.15 48.23 -2.98
C CYS A 368 1.93 48.46 -1.67
N PRO A 369 3.05 47.74 -1.46
CA PRO A 369 3.99 48.02 -0.39
C PRO A 369 4.49 49.49 -0.40
N PRO A 370 5.00 50.01 0.73
CA PRO A 370 5.60 51.34 0.78
C PRO A 370 6.67 51.53 -0.30
N GLU A 371 6.77 52.76 -0.84
CA GLU A 371 7.73 53.15 -1.89
C GLU A 371 7.60 52.38 -3.22
N THR A 372 6.44 51.74 -3.44
CA THR A 372 6.13 51.05 -4.70
C THR A 372 4.75 51.43 -5.23
N THR A 373 4.59 51.39 -6.55
CA THR A 373 3.32 51.68 -7.22
C THR A 373 3.14 50.82 -8.47
N THR A 374 1.91 50.61 -8.90
CA THR A 374 1.60 49.98 -10.19
C THR A 374 1.56 51.06 -11.27
N ARG A 375 2.15 50.82 -12.45
CA ARG A 375 2.13 51.79 -13.60
C ARG A 375 0.97 51.56 -14.58
N LYS A 376 0.09 50.58 -14.31
CA LYS A 376 -1.07 50.27 -15.16
C LYS A 376 -2.30 49.97 -14.32
N PHE A 377 -3.47 50.24 -14.91
CA PHE A 377 -4.75 49.82 -14.34
C PHE A 377 -4.88 48.31 -14.36
N GLY A 378 -5.48 47.76 -13.31
CA GLY A 378 -5.79 46.35 -13.17
C GLY A 378 -4.56 45.46 -13.01
N ALA A 379 -3.58 45.91 -12.22
CA ALA A 379 -2.47 45.06 -11.82
C ALA A 379 -2.97 43.80 -11.09
N THR A 380 -2.40 42.66 -11.47
CA THR A 380 -2.88 41.34 -11.04
C THR A 380 -2.04 40.70 -9.94
N SER A 381 -0.96 41.34 -9.54
CA SER A 381 0.00 40.77 -8.59
C SER A 381 0.81 41.86 -7.88
N ALA A 382 1.31 41.52 -6.69
CA ALA A 382 2.21 42.39 -5.93
C ALA A 382 3.53 42.65 -6.66
N SER A 383 3.99 41.72 -7.50
CA SER A 383 5.20 41.88 -8.32
C SER A 383 5.10 42.99 -9.37
N GLU A 384 3.89 43.45 -9.67
CA GLU A 384 3.66 44.60 -10.56
C GLU A 384 3.75 45.94 -9.81
N CYS A 385 3.90 45.91 -8.48
CA CYS A 385 4.28 47.07 -7.68
C CYS A 385 5.79 47.29 -7.83
N ILE A 386 6.15 48.36 -8.53
CA ILE A 386 7.54 48.71 -8.82
C ILE A 386 7.94 49.96 -8.06
N SER A 387 9.23 50.09 -7.77
CA SER A 387 9.73 51.20 -6.98
C SER A 387 9.41 52.54 -7.64
N THR A 388 8.97 53.49 -6.82
CA THR A 388 8.82 54.89 -7.22
C THR A 388 10.18 55.57 -7.43
N ASN A 389 11.30 54.96 -6.99
CA ASN A 389 12.65 55.51 -7.15
C ASN A 389 13.41 54.87 -8.31
N GLN A 390 13.56 55.59 -9.43
CA GLN A 390 14.22 55.05 -10.64
C GLN A 390 15.74 55.03 -10.50
N CYS A 391 16.29 55.84 -9.60
CA CYS A 391 17.72 55.88 -9.31
C CYS A 391 18.17 54.62 -8.56
N ALA A 392 17.36 54.15 -7.61
CA ALA A 392 17.63 52.93 -6.84
C ALA A 392 17.48 51.65 -7.68
N THR A 393 16.55 51.63 -8.64
CA THR A 393 16.31 50.47 -9.51
C THR A 393 17.24 50.40 -10.72
N GLY A 394 17.89 51.51 -11.09
CA GLY A 394 18.69 51.60 -12.31
C GLY A 394 17.86 51.64 -13.59
N GLU A 395 16.53 51.83 -13.51
CA GLU A 395 15.66 52.02 -14.69
C GLU A 395 15.90 53.38 -15.39
N HIS A 396 16.67 54.28 -14.77
CA HIS A 396 17.01 55.58 -15.31
C HIS A 396 17.89 55.50 -16.56
N LYS A 397 17.73 56.46 -17.46
CA LYS A 397 18.53 56.58 -18.69
C LYS A 397 19.67 57.59 -18.59
N CYS A 398 20.06 57.99 -17.37
CA CYS A 398 21.18 58.90 -17.18
C CYS A 398 22.46 58.39 -17.86
N HIS A 399 23.28 59.33 -18.37
CA HIS A 399 24.59 59.01 -18.91
C HIS A 399 25.44 58.32 -17.83
N TRP A 400 26.36 57.44 -18.20
CA TRP A 400 27.26 56.75 -17.25
C TRP A 400 28.18 57.71 -16.46
N LEU A 401 28.32 58.97 -16.93
CA LEU A 401 29.03 60.06 -16.27
C LEU A 401 28.10 61.04 -15.54
N ALA A 402 26.84 60.68 -15.33
CA ALA A 402 25.86 61.48 -14.61
C ALA A 402 25.40 60.77 -13.34
N ALA A 403 25.05 61.55 -12.33
CA ALA A 403 24.35 61.10 -11.14
C ALA A 403 22.84 61.23 -11.38
N CYS A 404 22.08 60.19 -11.02
CA CYS A 404 20.62 60.20 -10.98
C CYS A 404 20.16 60.83 -9.66
N PHE A 405 19.09 61.62 -9.71
CA PHE A 405 18.37 62.08 -8.53
C PHE A 405 16.86 61.86 -8.71
N ASP A 406 16.25 61.32 -7.66
CA ASP A 406 14.82 61.02 -7.63
C ASP A 406 14.02 62.32 -7.49
N LEU A 407 12.96 62.47 -8.30
CA LEU A 407 12.08 63.63 -8.26
C LEU A 407 10.72 63.21 -7.68
N PRO A 408 9.95 64.13 -7.06
CA PRO A 408 8.59 63.82 -6.63
C PRO A 408 7.74 63.32 -7.80
N ASP A 409 7.03 62.21 -7.59
CA ASP A 409 6.09 61.66 -8.57
C ASP A 409 4.98 62.69 -8.89
N GLU A 410 4.71 62.91 -10.18
CA GLU A 410 3.54 63.68 -10.65
C GLU A 410 2.57 62.73 -11.37
N ASP A 411 1.27 62.85 -11.11
CA ASP A 411 0.20 62.04 -11.73
C ASP A 411 0.44 60.52 -11.69
N ASN A 412 0.99 60.01 -10.57
CA ASN A 412 1.38 58.60 -10.38
C ASN A 412 2.42 58.10 -11.41
N ARG A 413 3.18 59.02 -12.02
CA ARG A 413 4.33 58.70 -12.87
C ARG A 413 5.58 59.07 -12.11
N PRO A 414 6.49 58.11 -11.93
CA PRO A 414 7.68 58.42 -11.18
C PRO A 414 8.69 59.13 -12.08
N LEU A 415 9.27 60.20 -11.54
CA LEU A 415 10.16 61.11 -12.26
C LEU A 415 11.57 61.03 -11.68
N TYR A 416 12.56 61.17 -12.54
CA TYR A 416 13.96 61.28 -12.15
C TYR A 416 14.66 62.31 -13.02
N GLY A 417 15.70 62.91 -12.46
CA GLY A 417 16.59 63.79 -13.19
C GLY A 417 18.01 63.24 -13.23
N CYS A 418 18.80 63.73 -14.19
CA CYS A 418 20.19 63.35 -14.38
C CYS A 418 21.07 64.59 -14.36
N LYS A 419 22.19 64.55 -13.65
CA LYS A 419 23.16 65.66 -13.61
C LYS A 419 24.57 65.13 -13.82
N CYS A 420 25.30 65.69 -14.78
CA CYS A 420 26.68 65.28 -15.03
C CYS A 420 27.55 65.41 -13.77
N GLN A 421 28.41 64.42 -13.56
CA GLN A 421 29.36 64.40 -12.45
C GLN A 421 30.37 65.56 -12.58
N PRO A 422 30.98 66.01 -11.47
CA PRO A 422 32.00 67.06 -11.51
C PRO A 422 33.11 66.77 -12.53
N GLY A 423 33.44 67.74 -13.38
CA GLY A 423 34.40 67.56 -14.47
C GLY A 423 33.79 67.17 -15.83
N PHE A 424 32.46 67.08 -15.91
CA PHE A 424 31.71 66.84 -17.14
C PHE A 424 30.56 67.83 -17.28
N VAL A 425 30.17 68.13 -18.52
CA VAL A 425 29.07 69.06 -18.84
C VAL A 425 28.13 68.45 -19.87
N GLY A 426 26.87 68.84 -19.84
CA GLY A 426 25.83 68.35 -20.73
C GLY A 426 24.46 68.29 -20.05
N SER A 427 23.53 67.52 -20.63
CA SER A 427 22.14 67.40 -20.18
C SER A 427 21.95 66.42 -19.01
N GLY A 428 22.99 65.69 -18.62
CA GLY A 428 22.90 64.57 -17.68
C GLY A 428 22.49 63.24 -18.36
N PHE A 429 21.83 63.29 -19.51
CA PHE A 429 21.61 62.12 -20.38
C PHE A 429 22.75 61.96 -21.40
N GLU A 430 23.42 63.05 -21.73
CA GLU A 430 24.70 63.09 -22.42
C GLU A 430 25.66 63.97 -21.63
N CYS A 431 26.85 63.45 -21.34
CA CYS A 431 27.88 64.18 -20.61
C CYS A 431 29.21 64.04 -21.35
N THR A 432 29.82 65.18 -21.68
CA THR A 432 31.16 65.23 -22.29
C THR A 432 32.16 65.83 -21.33
N ASP A 433 33.43 65.52 -21.55
CA ASP A 433 34.51 66.06 -20.73
C ASP A 433 34.52 67.60 -20.84
N VAL A 434 34.46 68.28 -19.71
CA VAL A 434 34.43 69.75 -19.69
C VAL A 434 35.66 70.40 -20.34
N CYS A 435 36.78 69.68 -20.41
CA CYS A 435 38.00 70.13 -21.07
C CYS A 435 37.98 69.96 -22.60
N MET A 436 37.04 69.18 -23.15
CA MET A 436 36.96 68.90 -24.58
C MET A 436 36.70 70.20 -25.35
N ASN A 437 37.65 70.61 -26.20
CA ASN A 437 37.62 71.87 -26.97
C ASN A 437 37.50 73.15 -26.13
N LEU A 438 37.73 73.08 -24.82
CA LEU A 438 37.64 74.26 -23.96
C LEU A 438 38.87 75.16 -24.13
N CYS A 439 40.08 74.63 -23.98
CA CYS A 439 41.29 75.43 -24.08
C CYS A 439 41.75 75.57 -25.53
N LEU A 440 42.04 76.80 -25.97
CA LEU A 440 42.45 77.12 -27.33
C LEU A 440 43.98 77.12 -27.47
N HIS A 441 44.48 77.17 -28.70
CA HIS A 441 45.92 77.22 -29.02
C HIS A 441 46.77 76.10 -28.38
N SER A 442 46.20 74.88 -28.31
CA SER A 442 46.84 73.70 -27.73
C SER A 442 47.28 73.90 -26.27
N ALA A 443 46.56 74.74 -25.52
CA ALA A 443 46.73 74.93 -24.09
C ALA A 443 46.29 73.69 -23.29
N LYS A 444 46.95 73.45 -22.15
CA LYS A 444 46.68 72.26 -21.33
C LYS A 444 45.48 72.53 -20.43
N CYS A 445 44.40 71.76 -20.59
CA CYS A 445 43.29 71.80 -19.65
C CYS A 445 43.59 70.96 -18.40
N ILE A 446 43.32 71.51 -17.23
CA ILE A 446 43.32 70.80 -15.95
C ILE A 446 41.97 70.97 -15.27
N LYS A 447 41.58 70.01 -14.44
CA LYS A 447 40.37 70.07 -13.62
C LYS A 447 40.75 70.28 -12.16
N THR A 448 40.01 71.12 -11.45
CA THR A 448 40.17 71.27 -10.00
C THR A 448 39.62 70.05 -9.26
N SER A 449 39.87 69.94 -7.95
CA SER A 449 39.26 68.91 -7.10
C SER A 449 37.72 68.97 -7.06
N ARG A 450 37.12 70.10 -7.48
CA ARG A 450 35.67 70.29 -7.63
C ARG A 450 35.19 70.07 -9.07
N GLY A 451 36.06 69.61 -9.97
CA GLY A 451 35.74 69.36 -11.37
C GLY A 451 35.60 70.61 -12.24
N GLU A 452 35.99 71.78 -11.73
CA GLU A 452 35.96 73.02 -12.52
C GLU A 452 37.15 73.03 -13.49
N PRO A 453 36.95 73.38 -14.78
CA PRO A 453 38.04 73.43 -15.73
C PRO A 453 38.91 74.68 -15.54
N LYS A 454 40.22 74.52 -15.76
CA LYS A 454 41.17 75.63 -15.86
C LYS A 454 42.16 75.37 -16.98
N CYS A 455 42.35 76.37 -17.84
CA CYS A 455 43.35 76.30 -18.91
C CYS A 455 44.69 76.83 -18.43
N ILE A 456 45.75 76.07 -18.69
CA ILE A 456 47.14 76.51 -18.55
C ILE A 456 47.63 76.90 -19.93
N CYS A 457 47.73 78.22 -20.15
CA CYS A 457 48.13 78.80 -21.42
C CYS A 457 49.61 78.55 -21.71
N ARG A 458 49.93 78.37 -22.99
CA ARG A 458 51.32 78.38 -23.47
C ARG A 458 51.89 79.80 -23.43
N PRO A 459 53.23 79.96 -23.38
CA PRO A 459 53.86 81.28 -23.44
C PRO A 459 53.36 82.09 -24.64
N GLY A 460 53.00 83.36 -24.42
CA GLY A 460 52.44 84.23 -25.46
C GLY A 460 50.91 84.21 -25.58
N TYR A 461 50.17 83.51 -24.70
CA TYR A 461 48.71 83.51 -24.66
C TYR A 461 48.16 83.76 -23.25
N ARG A 462 47.02 84.46 -23.15
CA ARG A 462 46.31 84.81 -21.91
C ARG A 462 44.78 84.74 -22.08
N GLY A 463 44.03 84.76 -20.98
CA GLY A 463 42.57 84.62 -20.98
C GLY A 463 42.09 83.34 -20.28
N LYS A 464 40.78 83.18 -20.08
CA LYS A 464 40.22 82.03 -19.32
C LYS A 464 40.32 80.72 -20.11
N ARG A 465 40.33 80.81 -21.44
CA ARG A 465 40.47 79.72 -22.40
C ARG A 465 41.76 79.82 -23.24
N CYS A 466 42.64 80.77 -22.91
CA CYS A 466 43.85 81.11 -23.68
C CYS A 466 43.56 81.67 -25.08
N GLU A 467 42.48 82.45 -25.16
CA GLU A 467 41.91 83.01 -26.38
C GLU A 467 42.65 84.26 -26.89
N PHE A 468 43.41 84.95 -26.04
CA PHE A 468 44.13 86.17 -26.40
C PHE A 468 45.63 85.91 -26.50
N THR A 469 46.30 86.57 -27.44
CA THR A 469 47.76 86.67 -27.44
C THR A 469 48.21 87.66 -26.36
N ALA A 470 49.29 87.30 -25.66
CA ALA A 470 49.79 88.03 -24.49
C ALA A 470 50.62 89.26 -24.89
#